data_AF-A0A352Q6J6-F1
#
_entry.id   AF-A0A352Q6J6-F1
#
_cell.length_a   1.000
_cell.length_b   1.000
_cell.length_c   1.000
_cell.angle_alpha   90.00
_cell.angle_beta   90.00
_cell.angle_gamma   90.00
#
_symmetry.space_group_name_H-M   'P 1'
#
loop_
_entity.id
_entity.type
_entity.pdbx_description
1 polymer ?
#
loop_
_entity_poly.entity_id
_entity_poly.type
_entity_poly.pdbx_seq_one_letter_code
_entity_poly.pdbx_strand_id
1 'polypeptide(L)'
;SKQQSTRPQTIGYALADSPVGQMAWIAEKFWSWMDCDGHPENILTKDELLDNIMLYWCTTSPASSARLYWESFNDISRDDVKLP
;
A
#
# COMPACT_ATOMS: atom_id res chain seq x y z
N SER A 1 8.24 -0.45 1.19
CA SER A 1 8.21 -0.20 -0.28
C SER A 1 9.22 -1.04 -1.08
N LYS A 2 10.41 -1.40 -0.56
CA LYS A 2 11.42 -2.18 -1.32
C LYS A 2 10.90 -3.55 -1.83
N GLN A 3 10.10 -4.26 -1.02
CA GLN A 3 9.57 -5.58 -1.40
C GLN A 3 8.56 -5.52 -2.56
N GLN A 4 7.71 -4.49 -2.60
CA GLN A 4 6.75 -4.30 -3.70
C GLN A 4 7.46 -3.93 -5.01
N SER A 5 8.57 -3.19 -4.92
CA SER A 5 9.39 -2.82 -6.08
C SER A 5 10.19 -3.99 -6.67
N THR A 6 10.57 -5.00 -5.89
CA THR A 6 11.40 -6.11 -6.39
C THR A 6 10.62 -7.40 -6.64
N ARG A 7 9.60 -7.70 -5.82
CA ARG A 7 8.85 -8.97 -5.82
C ARG A 7 7.35 -8.73 -5.51
N PRO A 8 6.61 -8.01 -6.38
CA PRO A 8 5.21 -7.67 -6.14
C PRO A 8 4.28 -8.89 -6.06
N GLN A 9 4.57 -9.95 -6.82
CA GLN A 9 3.75 -11.16 -6.85
C GLN A 9 3.86 -11.96 -5.54
N THR A 10 5.08 -12.12 -5.01
CA THR A 10 5.35 -12.90 -3.80
C THR A 10 4.64 -12.32 -2.58
N ILE A 11 4.69 -10.99 -2.43
CA ILE A 11 3.98 -10.32 -1.34
C ILE A 11 2.47 -10.31 -1.57
N GLY A 12 2.03 -10.23 -2.82
CA GLY A 12 0.62 -10.31 -3.19
C GLY A 12 -0.07 -11.60 -2.72
N TYR A 13 0.59 -12.76 -2.80
CA TYR A 13 0.04 -14.02 -2.31
C TYR A 13 -0.19 -14.02 -0.78
N ALA A 14 0.81 -13.57 -0.01
CA ALA A 14 0.70 -13.52 1.45
C ALA A 14 -0.40 -12.56 1.93
N LEU A 15 -0.58 -11.46 1.20
CA LEU A 15 -1.58 -10.44 1.51
C LEU A 15 -3.00 -10.84 1.07
N ALA A 16 -3.13 -11.55 -0.05
CA ALA A 16 -4.43 -12.03 -0.54
C ALA A 16 -4.99 -13.22 0.25
N ASP A 17 -4.13 -14.02 0.89
CA ASP A 17 -4.55 -15.20 1.66
C ASP A 17 -4.91 -14.87 3.13
N SER A 18 -4.41 -13.75 3.66
CA SER A 18 -4.60 -13.37 5.07
C SER A 18 -5.16 -11.95 5.23
N PRO A 19 -6.41 -11.80 5.70
CA PRO A 19 -6.98 -10.47 5.96
C PRO A 19 -6.25 -9.76 7.10
N VAL A 20 -5.72 -10.50 8.07
CA VAL A 20 -4.90 -9.95 9.15
C VAL A 20 -3.54 -9.47 8.62
N GLY A 21 -2.94 -10.21 7.69
CA GLY A 21 -1.71 -9.80 7.01
C GLY A 21 -1.90 -8.53 6.18
N GLN A 22 -3.01 -8.45 5.43
CA GLN A 22 -3.40 -7.25 4.67
C GLN A 22 -3.59 -6.04 5.58
N MET A 23 -4.31 -6.21 6.68
CA MET A 23 -4.53 -5.16 7.68
C MET A 23 -3.21 -4.67 8.26
N ALA A 24 -2.35 -5.56 8.76
CA ALA A 24 -1.08 -5.18 9.36
C ALA A 24 -0.18 -4.41 8.35
N TRP A 25 -0.16 -4.85 7.09
CA TRP A 25 0.63 -4.22 6.05
C TRP A 25 0.21 -2.78 5.72
N ILE A 26 -1.10 -2.51 5.74
CA ILE A 26 -1.67 -1.17 5.53
C ILE A 26 -1.58 -0.31 6.81
N ALA A 27 -1.95 -0.88 7.95
CA ALA A 27 -2.01 -0.17 9.24
C ALA A 27 -0.65 0.37 9.68
N GLU A 28 0.45 -0.35 9.39
CA GLU A 28 1.81 0.14 9.63
C GLU A 28 2.07 1.49 8.94
N LYS A 29 1.50 1.70 7.74
CA LYS A 29 1.67 2.96 6.99
C LYS A 29 0.86 4.09 7.58
N PHE A 30 -0.38 3.83 7.99
CA PHE A 30 -1.17 4.81 8.73
C PHE A 30 -0.48 5.22 10.03
N TRP A 31 0.09 4.27 10.76
CA TRP A 31 0.85 4.56 11.98
C TRP A 31 2.12 5.38 11.72
N SER A 32 2.89 5.06 10.67
CA SER A 32 4.16 5.74 10.39
C SER A 32 4.03 7.06 9.63
N TRP A 33 2.98 7.24 8.83
CA TRP A 33 2.85 8.38 7.91
C TRP A 33 1.85 9.42 8.39
N MET A 34 0.93 9.06 9.28
CA MET A 34 0.06 10.04 9.91
C MET A 34 0.73 10.62 11.15
N ASP A 35 0.49 11.91 11.40
CA ASP A 35 0.93 12.64 12.59
C ASP A 35 0.11 12.24 13.84
N CYS A 36 0.03 10.94 14.10
CA CYS A 36 -0.94 10.32 15.00
C CYS A 36 -0.40 10.11 16.43
N ASP A 37 0.76 10.68 16.76
CA ASP A 37 1.47 10.54 18.04
C ASP A 37 1.53 9.09 18.55
N GLY A 38 1.75 8.15 17.63
CA GLY A 38 1.88 6.73 17.94
C GLY A 38 0.56 5.95 18.05
N HIS A 39 -0.60 6.56 17.83
CA HIS A 39 -1.88 5.83 17.78
C HIS A 39 -2.76 6.26 16.60
N PRO A 40 -3.01 5.38 15.61
CA PRO A 40 -3.69 5.78 14.37
C PRO A 40 -5.16 6.19 14.59
N GLU A 41 -5.76 5.74 15.69
CA GLU A 41 -7.12 6.13 16.11
C GLU A 41 -7.24 7.60 16.53
N ASN A 42 -6.11 8.29 16.74
CA ASN A 42 -6.09 9.72 17.07
C ASN A 42 -6.45 10.61 15.87
N ILE A 43 -6.28 10.10 14.65
CA ILE A 43 -6.53 10.86 13.40
C ILE A 43 -7.73 10.30 12.63
N LEU A 44 -7.85 8.97 12.55
CA LEU A 44 -8.93 8.29 11.83
C LEU A 44 -9.67 7.36 12.77
N THR A 45 -10.98 7.27 12.63
CA THR A 45 -11.77 6.26 13.34
C THR A 45 -11.41 4.85 12.87
N LYS A 46 -11.72 3.83 13.69
CA LYS A 46 -11.52 2.42 13.32
C LYS A 46 -12.24 2.06 12.01
N ASP A 47 -13.45 2.58 11.83
CA ASP A 47 -14.26 2.29 10.66
C ASP A 47 -13.63 2.88 9.39
N GLU A 48 -13.10 4.10 9.44
CA GLU A 48 -12.40 4.71 8.30
C GLU A 48 -11.12 3.95 7.91
N LEU A 49 -10.37 3.45 8.91
CA LEU A 49 -9.21 2.60 8.67
C LEU A 49 -9.62 1.27 8.03
N LEU A 50 -10.67 0.64 8.56
CA LEU A 50 -11.20 -0.63 8.05
C LEU A 50 -11.78 -0.48 6.66
N ASP A 51 -12.47 0.61 6.34
CA ASP A 51 -13.00 0.87 5.00
C ASP A 51 -11.88 0.87 3.96
N ASN A 52 -10.75 1.51 4.27
CA ASN A 52 -9.59 1.50 3.38
C ASN A 52 -9.03 0.08 3.21
N ILE A 53 -8.84 -0.67 4.30
CA ILE A 53 -8.32 -2.04 4.26
C ILE A 53 -9.27 -2.96 3.46
N MET A 54 -10.58 -2.82 3.68
CA MET A 54 -11.62 -3.61 3.03
C MET A 54 -11.71 -3.31 1.54
N LEU A 55 -11.41 -2.09 1.10
CA LEU A 55 -11.30 -1.77 -0.31
C LEU A 55 -10.23 -2.63 -1.01
N TYR A 56 -9.06 -2.83 -0.39
CA TYR A 56 -8.00 -3.68 -0.96
C TYR A 56 -8.35 -5.18 -0.88
N TRP A 57 -8.99 -5.59 0.22
CA TRP A 57 -9.35 -6.99 0.46
C TRP A 57 -10.47 -7.46 -0.48
N CYS A 58 -11.62 -6.77 -0.50
CA CYS A 58 -12.78 -7.15 -1.30
C CYS A 58 -12.49 -7.15 -2.81
N THR A 59 -11.57 -6.30 -3.26
CA THR A 59 -11.19 -6.23 -4.68
C THR A 59 -10.05 -7.18 -5.06
N THR A 60 -9.53 -7.98 -4.11
CA THR A 60 -8.37 -8.87 -4.31
C THR A 60 -7.21 -8.15 -5.02
N SER A 61 -6.97 -6.89 -4.67
CA SER A 61 -6.02 -6.01 -5.36
C SER A 61 -4.67 -5.73 -4.66
N PRO A 62 -4.15 -6.54 -3.71
CA PRO A 62 -2.82 -6.28 -3.13
C PRO A 62 -1.68 -6.53 -4.12
N ALA A 63 -1.81 -7.52 -5.01
CA ALA A 63 -0.80 -7.82 -6.02
C ALA A 63 -0.78 -6.80 -7.16
N SER A 64 -1.96 -6.36 -7.62
CA SER A 64 -2.11 -5.37 -8.69
C SER A 64 -1.59 -4.00 -8.26
N SER A 65 -1.94 -3.54 -7.05
CA SER A 65 -1.40 -2.29 -6.50
C SER A 65 0.11 -2.35 -6.27
N ALA A 66 0.66 -3.49 -5.84
CA ALA A 66 2.12 -3.67 -5.69
C ALA A 66 2.88 -3.57 -7.03
N ARG A 67 2.28 -3.97 -8.16
CA ARG A 67 2.92 -3.88 -9.49
C ARG A 67 3.23 -2.43 -9.91
N LEU A 68 2.46 -1.45 -9.46
CA LEU A 68 2.78 -0.03 -9.70
C LEU A 68 4.16 0.34 -9.15
N TYR A 69 4.56 -0.22 -8.01
CA TYR A 69 5.89 -0.02 -7.44
C TYR A 69 6.98 -0.73 -8.24
N TRP A 70 6.67 -1.83 -8.91
CA TRP A 70 7.64 -2.49 -9.78
C TRP A 70 7.87 -1.67 -11.05
N GLU A 71 6.80 -1.21 -11.70
CA GLU A 71 6.87 -0.40 -12.93
C GLU A 71 7.53 0.95 -12.67
N SER A 72 7.08 1.67 -11.63
CA SER A 72 7.60 3.00 -11.32
C SER A 72 9.10 2.96 -10.96
N PHE A 73 9.56 2.00 -10.16
CA PHE A 73 10.98 2.02 -9.75
C PHE A 73 11.94 1.54 -10.83
N ASN A 74 11.46 0.85 -11.88
CA ASN A 74 12.30 0.39 -12.99
C ASN A 74 12.28 1.35 -14.20
N ASP A 75 11.20 2.09 -14.43
CA ASP A 75 10.98 2.81 -15.70
C ASP A 75 10.39 4.21 -15.50
N ILE A 76 10.87 4.96 -14.50
CA ILE A 76 10.63 6.42 -14.46
C ILE A 76 11.41 7.03 -15.63
N SER A 77 10.71 7.36 -16.71
CA SER A 77 11.19 8.35 -17.68
C SER A 77 11.48 9.63 -16.91
N ARG A 78 12.77 9.95 -16.81
CA ARG A 78 13.29 11.22 -16.28
C ARG A 78 13.48 12.24 -17.39
N ASP A 79 12.87 12.02 -18.55
CA ASP A 79 13.03 12.90 -19.68
C ASP A 79 12.50 14.29 -19.31
N ASP A 80 13.30 15.34 -19.58
CA ASP A 80 12.89 16.72 -19.35
C ASP A 80 11.61 17.01 -20.15
N VAL A 81 10.54 17.33 -19.43
CA VAL A 81 9.28 17.76 -20.04
C VAL A 81 9.53 19.10 -20.70
N LYS A 82 9.75 19.10 -22.03
CA LYS A 82 9.79 20.33 -22.82
C LYS A 82 8.39 20.95 -22.83
N LEU A 83 8.16 21.88 -21.90
CA LEU A 83 7.02 22.77 -21.93
C LEU A 83 7.15 23.72 -23.14
N PRO A 84 6.06 23.99 -23.89
CA PRO A 84 6.07 24.90 -25.03
C PRO A 84 6.40 26.34 -24.65
#